data_AF-A0A2P7VCG7-F1
#
_entry.id   AF-A0A2P7VCG7-F1
#
_cell.length_a   1.000
_cell.length_b   1.000
_cell.length_c   1.000
_cell.angle_alpha   90.00
_cell.angle_beta   90.00
_cell.angle_gamma   90.00
#
_symmetry.space_group_name_H-M   'P 1'
#
loop_
_entity.id
_entity.type
_entity.pdbx_description
1 polymer ?
#
loop_
_entity_poly.entity_id
_entity_poly.type
_entity_poly.pdbx_seq_one_letter_code
_entity_poly.pdbx_strand_id
1 'polypeptide(L)'
;MDVEVYYSGQRGGTMPYAALPAFRLFCKQNGFQLNWDSTNKRVDLDSGLKGKVCVLFTGISSGATAYEWEVLGNVQKFLSDSGMEVVLSQNNSALAKNTDVAIRFSLKEMRTLEKPRLIFFQSEDEKRQDLVKCLRTEMQQSGIPCHYKVLKNQKQPSIVHIQLQLPLYTDVNNRKVYAEKIALHLASGVLEYFQNGLHIQPMAFLPPNILKLFYSTMLLTSDKESKQVADEKPLAEEQSTIQESDQPTNEASDSNSELSSEANSEADSEREELLILAEEELLEQVVTIHPVEEVPEHVDLRTSAEVYFDYTLIHSESIEKPYLLIGTLQVKNTGNVELNNPIVCLRVSPVDSIKMGGQVLPPKLVETMAVQGTSGLKGWKYLEDDWFAQAMERGEYWIAPIQPVSIPPESTEAFQNFQISFMKQEAGKGIVVEGVVLCNDQTVHFSANNRIAVSF
;
A
#
# COMPACT_ATOMS: atom_id res chain seq x y z
N MET A 1 22.73 -0.95 19.97
CA MET A 1 23.28 -2.13 19.27
C MET A 1 22.50 -2.22 17.99
N ASP A 2 23.20 -2.00 16.89
CA ASP A 2 22.56 -1.60 15.65
C ASP A 2 22.85 -2.67 14.60
N VAL A 3 21.92 -2.79 13.66
CA VAL A 3 21.89 -3.81 12.62
C VAL A 3 22.03 -3.10 11.29
N GLU A 4 22.98 -3.53 10.46
CA GLU A 4 23.08 -3.04 9.09
C GLU A 4 22.02 -3.68 8.21
N VAL A 5 21.30 -2.87 7.43
CA VAL A 5 20.29 -3.36 6.49
C VAL A 5 20.80 -3.15 5.07
N TYR A 6 20.82 -4.24 4.30
CA TYR A 6 21.16 -4.27 2.88
C TYR A 6 19.93 -4.68 2.07
N TYR A 7 19.72 -4.10 0.88
CA TYR A 7 18.73 -4.56 -0.11
C TYR A 7 19.43 -4.89 -1.42
N SER A 8 19.26 -6.13 -1.90
CA SER A 8 19.96 -6.64 -3.10
C SER A 8 21.48 -6.36 -3.11
N GLY A 9 22.12 -6.48 -1.94
CA GLY A 9 23.56 -6.21 -1.75
C GLY A 9 23.95 -4.73 -1.60
N GLN A 10 23.02 -3.77 -1.74
CA GLN A 10 23.28 -2.34 -1.50
C GLN A 10 22.96 -1.97 -0.03
N ARG A 11 23.85 -1.25 0.66
CA ARG A 11 23.63 -0.80 2.06
C ARG A 11 22.49 0.22 2.10
N GLY A 12 21.36 -0.15 2.68
CA GLY A 12 20.16 0.67 2.79
C GLY A 12 20.15 1.57 4.03
N GLY A 13 20.79 1.15 5.13
CA GLY A 13 20.91 1.93 6.36
C GLY A 13 21.27 1.09 7.58
N THR A 14 20.99 1.61 8.77
CA THR A 14 21.06 0.88 10.05
C THR A 14 19.74 0.98 10.80
N MET A 15 19.44 0.00 11.66
CA MET A 15 18.29 0.00 12.56
C MET A 15 18.67 -0.54 13.95
N PRO A 16 17.98 -0.18 15.04
CA PRO A 16 18.21 -0.79 16.35
C PRO A 16 17.89 -2.29 16.32
N TYR A 17 18.72 -3.12 16.97
CA TYR A 17 18.51 -4.57 17.05
C TYR A 17 17.13 -4.96 17.61
N ALA A 18 16.58 -4.16 18.54
CA ALA A 18 15.24 -4.36 19.08
C ALA A 18 14.11 -4.28 18.03
N ALA A 19 14.32 -3.59 16.90
CA ALA A 19 13.36 -3.50 15.81
C ALA A 19 13.39 -4.72 14.86
N LEU A 20 14.44 -5.56 14.92
CA LEU A 20 14.64 -6.69 14.01
C LEU A 20 13.43 -7.67 13.94
N PRO A 21 12.74 -8.04 15.04
CA PRO A 21 11.57 -8.91 14.96
C PRO A 21 10.39 -8.27 14.23
N ALA A 22 10.12 -6.98 14.49
CA ALA A 22 9.06 -6.23 13.84
C ALA A 22 9.36 -5.99 12.35
N PHE A 23 10.60 -5.60 12.03
CA PHE A 23 11.08 -5.46 10.65
C PHE A 23 10.96 -6.78 9.88
N ARG A 24 11.32 -7.92 10.50
CA ARG A 24 11.15 -9.25 9.89
C ARG A 24 9.69 -9.61 9.61
N LEU A 25 8.75 -9.23 10.49
CA LEU A 25 7.32 -9.42 10.25
C LEU A 25 6.83 -8.52 9.10
N PHE A 26 7.20 -7.25 9.09
CA PHE A 26 6.91 -6.30 8.00
C PHE A 26 7.42 -6.81 6.63
N CYS A 27 8.68 -7.22 6.56
CA CYS A 27 9.27 -7.76 5.32
C CYS A 27 8.51 -9.01 4.85
N LYS A 28 8.20 -9.94 5.76
CA LYS A 28 7.41 -11.15 5.44
C LYS A 28 6.00 -10.81 4.95
N GLN A 29 5.31 -9.87 5.60
CA GLN A 29 3.95 -9.46 5.23
C GLN A 29 3.89 -8.79 3.85
N ASN A 30 4.92 -8.05 3.47
CA ASN A 30 5.02 -7.43 2.15
C ASN A 30 5.58 -8.38 1.07
N GLY A 31 6.06 -9.57 1.43
CA GLY A 31 6.57 -10.58 0.50
C GLY A 31 8.06 -10.50 0.18
N PHE A 32 8.85 -9.72 0.91
CA PHE A 32 10.30 -9.72 0.80
C PHE A 32 10.93 -10.97 1.44
N GLN A 33 12.04 -11.44 0.89
CA GLN A 33 12.86 -12.48 1.52
C GLN A 33 13.88 -11.80 2.45
N LEU A 34 14.03 -12.27 3.69
CA LEU A 34 14.94 -11.67 4.67
C LEU A 34 15.87 -12.71 5.29
N ASN A 35 17.17 -12.45 5.16
CA ASN A 35 18.26 -13.23 5.72
C ASN A 35 18.94 -12.44 6.87
N TRP A 36 19.23 -13.11 7.99
CA TRP A 36 19.85 -12.50 9.18
C TRP A 36 21.18 -13.17 9.51
N ASP A 37 22.26 -12.38 9.46
CA ASP A 37 23.59 -12.76 9.91
C ASP A 37 23.81 -12.23 11.35
N SER A 38 23.71 -13.15 12.30
CA SER A 38 23.92 -12.89 13.72
C SER A 38 25.37 -12.58 14.10
N THR A 39 26.34 -12.89 13.21
CA THR A 39 27.77 -12.68 13.42
C THR A 39 28.15 -11.26 13.02
N ASN A 40 27.83 -10.87 11.78
CA ASN A 40 28.14 -9.55 11.23
C ASN A 40 27.08 -8.48 11.57
N LYS A 41 26.03 -8.83 12.35
CA LYS A 41 24.89 -7.97 12.70
C LYS A 41 24.22 -7.36 11.47
N ARG A 42 24.05 -8.17 10.43
CA ARG A 42 23.62 -7.76 9.10
C ARG A 42 22.31 -8.42 8.70
N VAL A 43 21.41 -7.64 8.12
CA VAL A 43 20.21 -8.12 7.43
C VAL A 43 20.41 -7.93 5.92
N ASP A 44 20.27 -9.02 5.17
CA ASP A 44 20.11 -8.97 3.71
C ASP A 44 18.64 -9.14 3.37
N LEU A 45 18.07 -8.10 2.78
CA LEU A 45 16.74 -8.05 2.22
C LEU A 45 16.82 -8.30 0.71
N ASP A 46 15.97 -9.20 0.24
CA ASP A 46 15.96 -9.71 -1.12
C ASP A 46 14.56 -9.60 -1.73
N SER A 47 14.49 -9.50 -3.06
CA SER A 47 13.22 -9.52 -3.80
C SER A 47 12.43 -10.79 -3.47
N GLY A 48 11.10 -10.66 -3.38
CA GLY A 48 10.18 -11.81 -3.25
C GLY A 48 10.37 -12.84 -4.38
N LEU A 49 10.86 -12.40 -5.53
CA LEU A 49 11.15 -13.22 -6.72
C LEU A 49 12.56 -13.84 -6.74
N LYS A 50 13.40 -13.61 -5.73
CA LYS A 50 14.76 -14.20 -5.70
C LYS A 50 14.69 -15.73 -5.72
N GLY A 51 15.50 -16.35 -6.58
CA GLY A 51 15.49 -17.79 -6.82
C GLY A 51 14.30 -18.29 -7.66
N LYS A 52 13.49 -17.39 -8.25
CA LYS A 52 12.46 -17.75 -9.24
C LYS A 52 13.04 -17.74 -10.64
N VAL A 53 12.84 -18.84 -11.37
CA VAL A 53 13.46 -19.05 -12.69
C VAL A 53 12.43 -18.94 -13.80
N CYS A 54 12.64 -17.97 -14.70
CA CYS A 54 11.90 -17.85 -15.96
C CYS A 54 12.79 -18.25 -17.15
N VAL A 55 12.30 -19.14 -18.01
CA VAL A 55 13.00 -19.50 -19.26
C VAL A 55 12.23 -18.99 -20.47
N LEU A 56 12.92 -18.20 -21.28
CA LEU A 56 12.40 -17.51 -22.44
C LEU A 56 12.95 -18.17 -23.72
N PHE A 57 12.06 -18.73 -24.54
CA PHE A 57 12.40 -19.44 -25.77
C PHE A 57 12.05 -18.62 -27.01
N THR A 58 12.97 -18.52 -27.97
CA THR A 58 12.67 -18.00 -29.32
C THR A 58 11.81 -18.98 -30.14
N GLY A 59 11.46 -18.57 -31.36
CA GLY A 59 10.93 -19.47 -32.36
C GLY A 59 11.98 -20.45 -32.89
N ILE A 60 11.50 -21.53 -33.52
CA ILE A 60 12.32 -22.53 -34.23
C ILE A 60 12.54 -22.10 -35.70
N SER A 61 11.99 -20.94 -36.12
CA SER A 61 12.00 -20.49 -37.52
C SER A 61 13.13 -19.51 -37.80
N SER A 62 14.01 -19.86 -38.74
CA SER A 62 15.31 -19.21 -38.94
C SER A 62 15.30 -17.79 -39.50
N GLY A 63 14.16 -17.29 -40.00
CA GLY A 63 14.08 -16.00 -40.69
C GLY A 63 13.84 -14.76 -39.82
N ALA A 64 13.42 -14.93 -38.56
CA ALA A 64 12.84 -13.85 -37.74
C ALA A 64 13.52 -13.65 -36.36
N THR A 65 14.55 -14.44 -36.06
CA THR A 65 15.12 -14.58 -34.72
C THR A 65 15.57 -13.27 -34.10
N ALA A 66 16.15 -12.33 -34.86
CA ALA A 66 16.64 -11.05 -34.32
C ALA A 66 15.54 -10.23 -33.61
N TYR A 67 14.31 -10.23 -34.12
CA TYR A 67 13.18 -9.53 -33.49
C TYR A 67 12.65 -10.30 -32.27
N GLU A 68 12.68 -11.64 -32.32
CA GLU A 68 12.33 -12.47 -31.17
C GLU A 68 13.33 -12.25 -30.01
N TRP A 69 14.61 -12.09 -30.32
CA TRP A 69 15.67 -11.73 -29.37
C TRP A 69 15.53 -10.29 -28.83
N GLU A 70 15.12 -9.32 -29.65
CA GLU A 70 14.84 -7.93 -29.21
C GLU A 70 13.70 -7.90 -28.17
N VAL A 71 12.57 -8.54 -28.48
CA VAL A 71 11.43 -8.65 -27.55
C VAL A 71 11.82 -9.38 -26.28
N LEU A 72 12.41 -10.58 -26.39
CA LEU A 72 12.73 -11.40 -25.22
C LEU A 72 13.89 -10.84 -24.38
N GLY A 73 14.81 -10.06 -24.97
CA GLY A 73 15.86 -9.35 -24.24
C GLY A 73 15.30 -8.23 -23.37
N ASN A 74 14.31 -7.48 -23.87
CA ASN A 74 13.59 -6.49 -23.06
C ASN A 74 12.82 -7.15 -21.90
N VAL A 75 12.13 -8.29 -22.16
CA VAL A 75 11.44 -9.08 -21.12
C VAL A 75 12.44 -9.62 -20.09
N GLN A 76 13.59 -10.14 -20.52
CA GLN A 76 14.66 -10.61 -19.64
C GLN A 76 15.10 -9.48 -18.70
N LYS A 77 15.34 -8.29 -19.24
CA LYS A 77 15.74 -7.12 -18.45
C LYS A 77 14.69 -6.77 -17.40
N PHE A 78 13.42 -6.59 -17.78
CA PHE A 78 12.37 -6.19 -16.82
C PHE A 78 12.21 -7.18 -15.66
N LEU A 79 12.25 -8.48 -15.95
CA LEU A 79 12.11 -9.53 -14.94
C LEU A 79 13.36 -9.69 -14.06
N SER A 80 14.57 -9.55 -14.63
CA SER A 80 15.81 -9.60 -13.84
C SER A 80 16.07 -8.32 -13.02
N ASP A 81 15.67 -7.14 -13.52
CA ASP A 81 15.65 -5.91 -12.72
C ASP A 81 14.67 -6.05 -11.51
N SER A 82 13.64 -6.88 -11.64
CA SER A 82 12.71 -7.27 -10.55
C SER A 82 13.22 -8.40 -9.63
N GLY A 83 14.42 -8.92 -9.90
CA GLY A 83 15.08 -9.95 -9.08
C GLY A 83 14.85 -11.41 -9.50
N MET A 84 14.27 -11.68 -10.68
CA MET A 84 14.17 -13.03 -11.24
C MET A 84 15.46 -13.49 -11.93
N GLU A 85 15.73 -14.80 -11.85
CA GLU A 85 16.72 -15.46 -12.71
C GLU A 85 16.07 -15.75 -14.07
N VAL A 86 16.56 -15.12 -15.14
CA VAL A 86 15.94 -15.25 -16.47
C VAL A 86 16.92 -15.73 -17.53
N VAL A 87 16.63 -16.90 -18.10
CA VAL A 87 17.49 -17.60 -19.07
C VAL A 87 16.86 -17.56 -20.46
N LEU A 88 17.59 -17.03 -21.43
CA LEU A 88 17.21 -17.06 -22.85
C LEU A 88 17.73 -18.34 -23.53
N SER A 89 16.93 -18.93 -24.41
CA SER A 89 17.31 -20.12 -25.19
C SER A 89 16.59 -20.16 -26.54
N GLN A 90 17.13 -20.88 -27.53
CA GLN A 90 16.41 -21.09 -28.80
C GLN A 90 15.60 -22.39 -28.82
N ASN A 91 16.20 -23.51 -28.41
CA ASN A 91 15.54 -24.82 -28.53
C ASN A 91 15.95 -25.87 -27.47
N ASN A 92 16.42 -25.46 -26.28
CA ASN A 92 16.68 -26.42 -25.20
C ASN A 92 15.44 -26.65 -24.32
N SER A 93 14.47 -27.41 -24.84
CA SER A 93 13.23 -27.72 -24.11
C SER A 93 13.45 -28.56 -22.82
N ALA A 94 14.66 -29.06 -22.54
CA ALA A 94 14.94 -29.71 -21.26
C ALA A 94 14.99 -28.72 -20.08
N LEU A 95 15.36 -27.45 -20.33
CA LEU A 95 15.37 -26.40 -19.29
C LEU A 95 13.98 -26.22 -18.66
N ALA A 96 12.92 -26.25 -19.46
CA ALA A 96 11.55 -25.96 -19.04
C ALA A 96 10.92 -26.95 -18.05
N LYS A 97 11.64 -28.01 -17.64
CA LYS A 97 11.12 -29.04 -16.73
C LYS A 97 11.16 -28.62 -15.25
N ASN A 98 12.13 -27.81 -14.85
CA ASN A 98 12.42 -27.50 -13.45
C ASN A 98 12.39 -25.98 -13.19
N THR A 99 11.44 -25.27 -13.80
CA THR A 99 11.39 -23.79 -13.84
C THR A 99 9.98 -23.30 -13.53
N ASP A 100 9.86 -22.28 -12.69
CA ASP A 100 8.57 -21.70 -12.31
C ASP A 100 7.77 -21.22 -13.52
N VAL A 101 8.44 -20.54 -14.46
CA VAL A 101 7.85 -20.04 -15.71
C VAL A 101 8.69 -20.48 -16.91
N ALA A 102 8.01 -20.92 -17.98
CA ALA A 102 8.62 -21.08 -19.29
C ALA A 102 7.68 -20.58 -20.38
N ILE A 103 8.16 -19.63 -21.18
CA ILE A 103 7.41 -18.96 -22.26
C ILE A 103 8.20 -19.11 -23.56
N ARG A 104 7.51 -19.37 -24.67
CA ARG A 104 8.06 -19.33 -26.02
C ARG A 104 7.41 -18.17 -26.76
N PHE A 105 8.21 -17.27 -27.33
CA PHE A 105 7.76 -16.22 -28.22
C PHE A 105 8.21 -16.54 -29.66
N SER A 106 7.36 -16.33 -30.65
CA SER A 106 7.80 -16.35 -32.04
C SER A 106 7.12 -15.34 -32.96
N LEU A 107 7.81 -14.90 -34.00
CA LEU A 107 7.29 -14.02 -35.03
C LEU A 107 6.90 -14.83 -36.28
N LYS A 108 5.76 -14.47 -36.89
CA LYS A 108 5.38 -14.91 -38.23
C LYS A 108 4.87 -13.75 -39.07
N GLU A 109 5.64 -13.33 -40.06
CA GLU A 109 5.17 -12.35 -41.04
C GLU A 109 4.16 -12.98 -42.01
N MET A 110 3.14 -12.21 -42.42
CA MET A 110 2.13 -12.63 -43.39
C MET A 110 1.79 -11.52 -44.39
N ARG A 111 1.56 -11.88 -45.65
CA ARG A 111 1.21 -10.94 -46.74
C ARG A 111 -0.27 -10.52 -46.73
N THR A 112 -1.15 -11.35 -46.18
CA THR A 112 -2.62 -11.18 -46.17
C THR A 112 -3.14 -10.60 -44.85
N LEU A 113 -2.29 -9.95 -44.07
CA LEU A 113 -2.60 -9.44 -42.75
C LEU A 113 -2.45 -7.92 -42.72
N GLU A 114 -3.53 -7.20 -42.43
CA GLU A 114 -3.57 -5.73 -42.42
C GLU A 114 -3.07 -5.11 -41.11
N LYS A 115 -3.26 -5.82 -39.99
CA LYS A 115 -2.95 -5.34 -38.63
C LYS A 115 -2.23 -6.43 -37.82
N PRO A 116 -1.31 -6.08 -36.91
CA PRO A 116 -0.66 -7.05 -36.04
C PRO A 116 -1.68 -7.82 -35.20
N ARG A 117 -1.38 -9.07 -34.86
CA ARG A 117 -2.19 -9.86 -33.93
C ARG A 117 -1.36 -10.90 -33.19
N LEU A 118 -1.73 -11.21 -31.96
CA LEU A 118 -1.11 -12.23 -31.13
C LEU A 118 -1.94 -13.52 -31.17
N ILE A 119 -1.27 -14.66 -31.15
CA ILE A 119 -1.89 -15.99 -31.03
C ILE A 119 -1.28 -16.70 -29.84
N PHE A 120 -2.12 -17.01 -28.84
CA PHE A 120 -1.78 -17.85 -27.72
C PHE A 120 -2.08 -19.31 -28.06
N PHE A 121 -1.08 -20.17 -27.95
CA PHE A 121 -1.23 -21.61 -28.08
C PHE A 121 -1.38 -22.22 -26.69
N GLN A 122 -2.60 -22.64 -26.36
CA GLN A 122 -2.95 -23.21 -25.06
C GLN A 122 -2.83 -24.74 -25.10
N SER A 123 -2.05 -25.31 -24.19
CA SER A 123 -2.10 -26.74 -23.85
C SER A 123 -3.16 -26.98 -22.77
N GLU A 124 -3.65 -28.21 -22.64
CA GLU A 124 -4.65 -28.62 -21.65
C GLU A 124 -4.05 -28.84 -20.23
N ASP A 125 -2.88 -28.27 -19.94
CA ASP A 125 -2.19 -28.36 -18.65
C ASP A 125 -2.77 -27.37 -17.62
N GLU A 126 -3.47 -27.91 -16.62
CA GLU A 126 -4.04 -27.15 -15.49
C GLU A 126 -3.00 -26.30 -14.76
N LYS A 127 -1.76 -26.79 -14.60
CA LYS A 127 -0.72 -26.14 -13.79
C LYS A 127 -0.26 -24.78 -14.29
N ARG A 128 -0.65 -24.37 -15.50
CA ARG A 128 -0.34 -23.05 -16.07
C ARG A 128 -1.55 -22.33 -16.65
N GLN A 129 -2.77 -22.72 -16.28
CA GLN A 129 -3.96 -21.95 -16.64
C GLN A 129 -3.92 -20.54 -16.04
N ASP A 130 -3.46 -20.39 -14.79
CA ASP A 130 -3.31 -19.07 -14.14
C ASP A 130 -2.25 -18.19 -14.82
N LEU A 131 -1.10 -18.75 -15.21
CA LEU A 131 -0.11 -18.01 -16.00
C LEU A 131 -0.70 -17.58 -17.36
N VAL A 132 -1.42 -18.47 -18.05
CA VAL A 132 -2.10 -18.16 -19.32
C VAL A 132 -3.25 -17.15 -19.14
N LYS A 133 -3.83 -17.06 -17.94
CA LYS A 133 -4.85 -16.06 -17.56
C LYS A 133 -4.21 -14.69 -17.33
N CYS A 134 -3.16 -14.59 -16.51
CA CYS A 134 -2.45 -13.32 -16.23
C CYS A 134 -1.86 -12.73 -17.53
N LEU A 135 -1.11 -13.55 -18.28
CA LEU A 135 -0.58 -13.17 -19.60
C LEU A 135 -1.67 -12.81 -20.63
N ARG A 136 -2.92 -13.22 -20.43
CA ARG A 136 -4.05 -12.84 -21.28
C ARG A 136 -4.63 -11.49 -20.89
N THR A 137 -4.83 -11.24 -19.59
CA THR A 137 -5.31 -9.97 -19.04
C THR A 137 -4.40 -8.82 -19.46
N GLU A 138 -3.10 -8.96 -19.22
CA GLU A 138 -2.10 -7.94 -19.56
C GLU A 138 -1.96 -7.72 -21.06
N MET A 139 -1.81 -8.79 -21.86
CA MET A 139 -1.59 -8.63 -23.30
C MET A 139 -2.80 -8.05 -24.05
N GLN A 140 -4.01 -8.10 -23.49
CA GLN A 140 -5.18 -7.38 -24.02
C GLN A 140 -5.03 -5.85 -23.91
N GLN A 141 -4.36 -5.34 -22.87
CA GLN A 141 -4.11 -3.90 -22.66
C GLN A 141 -3.15 -3.31 -23.71
N SER A 142 -2.31 -4.14 -24.34
CA SER A 142 -1.36 -3.71 -25.38
C SER A 142 -2.01 -3.02 -26.59
N GLY A 143 -3.31 -3.26 -26.81
CA GLY A 143 -4.07 -2.83 -27.99
C GLY A 143 -3.85 -3.72 -29.22
N ILE A 144 -3.09 -4.82 -29.09
CA ILE A 144 -2.87 -5.79 -30.18
C ILE A 144 -3.92 -6.91 -30.08
N PRO A 145 -4.75 -7.15 -31.12
CA PRO A 145 -5.74 -8.21 -31.13
C PRO A 145 -5.18 -9.59 -30.74
N CYS A 146 -5.73 -10.17 -29.68
CA CYS A 146 -5.32 -11.47 -29.15
C CYS A 146 -6.30 -12.57 -29.55
N HIS A 147 -5.78 -13.66 -30.11
CA HIS A 147 -6.53 -14.86 -30.46
C HIS A 147 -5.98 -16.09 -29.75
N TYR A 148 -6.79 -17.14 -29.65
CA TYR A 148 -6.48 -18.36 -28.90
C TYR A 148 -6.58 -19.58 -29.80
N LYS A 149 -5.66 -20.53 -29.64
CA LYS A 149 -5.67 -21.83 -30.32
C LYS A 149 -5.30 -22.93 -29.32
N VAL A 150 -6.23 -23.85 -29.08
CA VAL A 150 -5.97 -25.05 -28.28
C VAL A 150 -5.14 -26.03 -29.10
N LEU A 151 -4.00 -26.46 -28.57
CA LEU A 151 -3.18 -27.55 -29.13
C LEU A 151 -3.56 -28.86 -28.43
N LYS A 152 -4.29 -29.72 -29.13
CA LYS A 152 -4.57 -31.07 -28.65
C LYS A 152 -3.29 -31.93 -28.68
N ASN A 153 -3.02 -32.63 -27.58
CA ASN A 153 -1.98 -33.65 -27.43
C ASN A 153 -0.57 -33.28 -27.94
N GLN A 154 0.24 -32.64 -27.08
CA GLN A 154 1.70 -32.73 -27.16
C GLN A 154 2.31 -33.12 -25.83
N LYS A 155 3.16 -34.15 -25.82
CA LYS A 155 4.04 -34.51 -24.69
C LYS A 155 5.24 -33.55 -24.54
N GLN A 156 5.07 -32.27 -24.84
CA GLN A 156 6.08 -31.25 -24.55
C GLN A 156 6.02 -30.85 -23.08
N PRO A 157 7.13 -30.39 -22.47
CA PRO A 157 7.07 -29.72 -21.17
C PRO A 157 6.12 -28.52 -21.25
N SER A 158 5.53 -28.16 -20.10
CA SER A 158 4.67 -26.99 -20.01
C SER A 158 5.45 -25.74 -20.44
N ILE A 159 5.06 -25.13 -21.55
CA ILE A 159 5.63 -23.91 -22.13
C ILE A 159 4.47 -23.13 -22.74
N VAL A 160 4.26 -21.89 -22.31
CA VAL A 160 3.23 -21.02 -22.90
C VAL A 160 3.79 -20.48 -24.22
N HIS A 161 3.25 -20.90 -25.36
CA HIS A 161 3.71 -20.41 -26.67
C HIS A 161 2.81 -19.29 -27.19
N ILE A 162 3.42 -18.12 -27.39
CA ILE A 162 2.81 -16.91 -27.94
C ILE A 162 3.46 -16.65 -29.31
N GLN A 163 2.63 -16.41 -30.34
CA GLN A 163 3.09 -16.00 -31.66
C GLN A 163 2.55 -14.62 -32.01
N LEU A 164 3.45 -13.68 -32.28
CA LEU A 164 3.09 -12.45 -32.98
C LEU A 164 2.97 -12.74 -34.48
N GLN A 165 1.90 -12.27 -35.10
CA GLN A 165 1.76 -12.21 -36.55
C GLN A 165 1.79 -10.75 -36.99
N LEU A 166 2.73 -10.40 -37.88
CA LEU A 166 2.91 -9.05 -38.43
C LEU A 166 2.58 -8.99 -39.93
N PRO A 167 2.03 -7.88 -40.43
CA PRO A 167 2.07 -7.53 -41.85
C PRO A 167 3.51 -7.55 -42.37
N LEU A 168 3.75 -8.15 -43.53
CA LEU A 168 5.10 -8.29 -44.13
C LEU A 168 5.85 -6.94 -44.25
N TYR A 169 5.12 -5.87 -44.58
CA TYR A 169 5.64 -4.52 -44.79
C TYR A 169 5.47 -3.59 -43.58
N THR A 170 5.35 -4.15 -42.36
CA THR A 170 5.39 -3.33 -41.14
C THR A 170 6.74 -2.59 -41.08
N ASP A 171 6.69 -1.26 -40.92
CA ASP A 171 7.89 -0.42 -40.86
C ASP A 171 8.68 -0.61 -39.55
N VAL A 172 9.93 -0.13 -39.53
CA VAL A 172 10.87 -0.33 -38.42
C VAL A 172 10.40 0.38 -37.14
N ASN A 173 9.71 1.52 -37.24
CA ASN A 173 9.27 2.26 -36.07
C ASN A 173 8.09 1.56 -35.39
N ASN A 174 7.07 1.16 -36.15
CA ASN A 174 5.96 0.38 -35.62
C ASN A 174 6.43 -1.00 -35.11
N ARG A 175 7.41 -1.66 -35.77
CA ARG A 175 8.02 -2.90 -35.23
C ARG A 175 8.58 -2.69 -33.82
N LYS A 176 9.31 -1.58 -33.57
CA LYS A 176 9.84 -1.24 -32.24
C LYS A 176 8.74 -0.94 -31.22
N VAL A 177 7.75 -0.12 -31.59
CA VAL A 177 6.59 0.18 -30.71
C VAL A 177 5.83 -1.09 -30.34
N TYR A 178 5.67 -2.05 -31.25
CA TYR A 178 5.11 -3.36 -30.92
C TYR A 178 6.05 -4.20 -30.04
N ALA A 179 7.37 -4.15 -30.26
CA ALA A 179 8.34 -4.89 -29.45
C ALA A 179 8.36 -4.42 -27.98
N GLU A 180 8.37 -3.11 -27.77
CA GLU A 180 8.31 -2.47 -26.45
C GLU A 180 7.00 -2.81 -25.73
N LYS A 181 5.85 -2.63 -26.39
CA LYS A 181 4.53 -2.97 -25.84
C LYS A 181 4.41 -4.45 -25.47
N ILE A 182 4.85 -5.35 -26.35
CA ILE A 182 4.80 -6.79 -26.10
C ILE A 182 5.75 -7.15 -24.95
N ALA A 183 6.95 -6.59 -24.90
CA ALA A 183 7.89 -6.87 -23.83
C ALA A 183 7.38 -6.38 -22.46
N LEU A 184 6.75 -5.20 -22.41
CA LEU A 184 6.15 -4.64 -21.20
C LEU A 184 5.04 -5.55 -20.66
N HIS A 185 3.96 -5.76 -21.43
CA HIS A 185 2.81 -6.54 -20.96
C HIS A 185 3.13 -8.03 -20.76
N LEU A 186 4.12 -8.60 -21.48
CA LEU A 186 4.57 -9.96 -21.23
C LEU A 186 5.34 -10.07 -19.90
N ALA A 187 6.15 -9.07 -19.54
CA ALA A 187 6.76 -9.01 -18.22
C ALA A 187 5.71 -8.78 -17.12
N SER A 188 4.78 -7.82 -17.30
CA SER A 188 3.68 -7.56 -16.38
C SER A 188 2.87 -8.83 -16.08
N GLY A 189 2.47 -9.60 -17.09
CA GLY A 189 1.68 -10.82 -16.90
C GLY A 189 2.45 -12.00 -16.28
N VAL A 190 3.79 -11.96 -16.27
CA VAL A 190 4.62 -12.87 -15.45
C VAL A 190 4.68 -12.39 -14.00
N LEU A 191 4.83 -11.09 -13.76
CA LEU A 191 4.86 -10.50 -12.42
C LEU A 191 3.50 -10.65 -11.72
N GLU A 192 2.38 -10.41 -12.43
CA GLU A 192 1.01 -10.63 -11.95
C GLU A 192 0.78 -12.09 -11.52
N TYR A 193 1.29 -13.05 -12.30
CA TYR A 193 1.22 -14.48 -11.96
C TYR A 193 1.93 -14.81 -10.64
N PHE A 194 3.10 -14.21 -10.36
CA PHE A 194 3.77 -14.39 -9.07
C PHE A 194 3.15 -13.58 -7.93
N GLN A 195 2.65 -12.38 -8.19
CA GLN A 195 1.88 -11.59 -7.22
C GLN A 195 0.65 -12.37 -6.73
N ASN A 196 -0.12 -12.94 -7.67
CA ASN A 196 -1.29 -13.77 -7.35
C ASN A 196 -0.90 -15.11 -6.70
N GLY A 197 0.13 -15.79 -7.22
CA GLY A 197 0.53 -17.14 -6.78
C GLY A 197 1.42 -17.22 -5.53
N LEU A 198 2.07 -16.13 -5.13
CA LEU A 198 2.93 -16.05 -3.93
C LEU A 198 2.44 -15.03 -2.89
N HIS A 199 1.39 -14.25 -3.21
CA HIS A 199 0.87 -13.14 -2.39
C HIS A 199 1.93 -12.07 -2.05
N ILE A 200 2.93 -11.89 -2.92
CA ILE A 200 3.95 -10.84 -2.78
C ILE A 200 3.38 -9.49 -3.21
N GLN A 201 3.65 -8.43 -2.45
CA GLN A 201 3.25 -7.08 -2.85
C GLN A 201 4.16 -6.56 -3.98
N PRO A 202 3.68 -5.67 -4.87
CA PRO A 202 4.51 -5.07 -5.93
C PRO A 202 5.83 -4.49 -5.40
N MET A 203 5.79 -3.91 -4.20
CA MET A 203 6.96 -3.37 -3.50
C MET A 203 8.10 -4.39 -3.33
N ALA A 204 7.77 -5.67 -3.13
CA ALA A 204 8.76 -6.72 -2.91
C ALA A 204 9.50 -7.20 -4.17
N PHE A 205 9.12 -6.71 -5.35
CA PHE A 205 9.85 -6.97 -6.60
C PHE A 205 10.17 -5.70 -7.40
N LEU A 206 10.01 -4.51 -6.81
CA LEU A 206 10.49 -3.27 -7.42
C LEU A 206 12.04 -3.20 -7.40
N PRO A 207 12.68 -2.70 -8.49
CA PRO A 207 14.12 -2.52 -8.54
C PRO A 207 14.67 -1.61 -7.42
N PRO A 208 15.90 -1.83 -6.89
CA PRO A 208 16.46 -1.04 -5.77
C PRO A 208 16.47 0.48 -5.98
N ASN A 209 16.73 0.94 -7.20
CA ASN A 209 16.68 2.36 -7.57
C ASN A 209 15.25 2.91 -7.60
N ILE A 210 14.24 2.10 -7.96
CA ILE A 210 12.83 2.49 -7.98
C ILE A 210 12.25 2.47 -6.56
N LEU A 211 12.57 1.48 -5.73
CA LEU A 211 12.24 1.50 -4.30
C LEU A 211 12.92 2.68 -3.60
N LYS A 212 14.20 2.92 -3.89
CA LYS A 212 14.85 4.14 -3.41
C LYS A 212 14.12 5.37 -3.91
N LEU A 213 13.67 5.45 -5.18
CA LEU A 213 12.88 6.59 -5.64
C LEU A 213 11.57 6.75 -4.85
N PHE A 214 10.75 5.71 -4.64
CA PHE A 214 9.53 5.80 -3.84
C PHE A 214 9.79 6.22 -2.38
N TYR A 215 10.68 5.51 -1.67
CA TYR A 215 11.03 5.87 -0.30
C TYR A 215 11.76 7.21 -0.23
N SER A 216 12.45 7.64 -1.29
CA SER A 216 13.07 8.97 -1.37
C SER A 216 12.06 10.07 -1.71
N THR A 217 10.98 9.83 -2.44
CA THR A 217 9.87 10.79 -2.51
C THR A 217 9.22 10.97 -1.13
N MET A 218 9.36 9.99 -0.23
CA MET A 218 8.99 10.08 1.19
C MET A 218 10.13 10.48 2.14
N LEU A 219 11.39 10.63 1.69
CA LEU A 219 12.55 10.94 2.54
C LEU A 219 13.33 12.17 2.06
N LEU A 220 13.64 12.30 0.76
CA LEU A 220 14.14 13.52 0.07
C LEU A 220 13.14 14.70 0.07
N THR A 221 12.36 14.81 1.13
CA THR A 221 12.19 16.08 1.81
C THR A 221 13.47 16.59 2.50
N SER A 222 14.53 15.76 2.63
CA SER A 222 15.82 16.04 3.29
C SER A 222 16.99 16.46 2.36
N ASP A 223 17.53 15.55 1.54
CA ASP A 223 18.93 15.67 1.08
C ASP A 223 19.10 16.36 -0.28
N LYS A 224 19.26 17.68 -0.26
CA LYS A 224 19.81 18.43 -1.40
C LYS A 224 20.75 19.59 -1.08
N GLU A 225 21.50 19.56 0.02
CA GLU A 225 22.64 20.48 0.20
C GLU A 225 23.76 19.98 1.14
N SER A 226 24.65 19.12 0.63
CA SER A 226 25.94 18.77 1.29
C SER A 226 26.88 17.96 0.37
N LYS A 227 27.38 18.60 -0.70
CA LYS A 227 28.50 18.06 -1.51
C LYS A 227 29.55 19.12 -1.85
N GLN A 228 30.25 19.62 -0.83
CA GLN A 228 31.64 20.07 -0.96
C GLN A 228 32.30 20.19 0.42
N VAL A 229 33.64 20.15 0.43
CA VAL A 229 34.54 20.26 1.59
C VAL A 229 34.36 19.18 2.68
N ALA A 230 35.14 18.11 2.55
CA ALA A 230 35.46 17.21 3.67
C ALA A 230 36.91 16.73 3.49
N ASP A 231 37.87 17.47 4.05
CA ASP A 231 39.28 17.08 4.09
C ASP A 231 39.97 17.72 5.30
N GLU A 232 39.89 17.05 6.45
CA GLU A 232 41.03 16.74 7.33
C GLU A 232 40.59 15.79 8.47
N LYS A 233 41.55 15.29 9.28
CA LYS A 233 41.38 14.14 10.19
C LYS A 233 41.65 14.49 11.68
N PRO A 234 41.25 13.62 12.64
CA PRO A 234 40.95 14.05 14.02
C PRO A 234 42.13 13.94 15.00
N LEU A 235 41.94 14.52 16.20
CA LEU A 235 42.71 14.20 17.40
C LEU A 235 41.84 13.61 18.52
N ALA A 236 42.52 12.93 19.43
CA ALA A 236 42.04 11.93 20.38
C ALA A 236 41.48 12.47 21.72
N GLU A 237 40.85 11.53 22.46
CA GLU A 237 40.88 11.38 23.93
C GLU A 237 40.15 12.46 24.80
N GLU A 238 39.75 12.23 26.06
CA GLU A 238 40.13 11.19 27.05
C GLU A 238 38.91 10.40 27.64
N GLN A 239 39.20 9.50 28.61
CA GLN A 239 38.25 8.66 29.35
C GLN A 239 38.02 9.19 30.79
N SER A 240 36.93 8.77 31.44
CA SER A 240 36.96 8.47 32.88
C SER A 240 35.90 7.42 33.28
N THR A 241 36.12 6.77 34.42
CA THR A 241 35.43 5.55 34.90
C THR A 241 35.31 5.65 36.42
N ILE A 242 34.32 4.98 37.06
CA ILE A 242 34.40 4.24 38.36
C ILE A 242 32.97 3.91 38.90
N GLN A 243 32.70 2.59 39.04
CA GLN A 243 32.14 1.81 40.17
C GLN A 243 31.08 2.41 41.16
N GLU A 244 30.33 1.65 41.99
CA GLU A 244 29.86 0.23 42.10
C GLU A 244 29.12 0.10 43.48
N SER A 245 28.47 -1.04 43.81
CA SER A 245 27.95 -1.39 45.17
C SER A 245 26.72 -0.57 45.67
N ASP A 246 25.76 -1.09 46.48
CA ASP A 246 25.50 -2.45 46.99
C ASP A 246 24.00 -2.69 47.33
N GLN A 247 23.63 -3.95 47.60
CA GLN A 247 22.36 -4.43 48.21
C GLN A 247 22.55 -4.67 49.75
N PRO A 248 21.57 -5.05 50.63
CA PRO A 248 20.58 -6.15 50.43
C PRO A 248 19.22 -6.13 51.24
N THR A 249 18.32 -7.11 50.96
CA THR A 249 17.26 -7.73 51.84
C THR A 249 16.15 -6.83 52.47
N ASN A 250 14.93 -7.26 52.84
CA ASN A 250 14.15 -8.54 52.85
C ASN A 250 12.62 -8.17 52.83
N GLU A 251 11.54 -8.95 53.07
CA GLU A 251 11.16 -10.34 53.45
C GLU A 251 9.69 -10.54 52.93
N ALA A 252 9.24 -11.62 52.28
CA ALA A 252 8.82 -12.97 52.75
C ALA A 252 7.28 -13.18 52.92
N SER A 253 6.84 -14.45 53.01
CA SER A 253 5.46 -15.03 52.99
C SER A 253 4.71 -14.97 51.62
N ASP A 254 4.08 -16.01 51.03
CA ASP A 254 3.30 -17.23 51.44
C ASP A 254 1.77 -17.02 51.45
N SER A 255 0.88 -17.94 50.99
CA SER A 255 1.02 -19.35 50.53
C SER A 255 -0.17 -19.86 49.65
N ASN A 256 -0.25 -21.18 49.36
CA ASN A 256 -1.03 -21.86 48.28
C ASN A 256 -2.51 -22.24 48.58
N SER A 257 -3.31 -22.48 47.50
CA SER A 257 -4.18 -23.67 47.19
C SER A 257 -5.16 -23.31 46.04
N GLU A 258 -5.56 -24.13 45.04
CA GLU A 258 -5.99 -25.55 44.91
C GLU A 258 -7.37 -25.87 45.54
N LEU A 259 -8.34 -26.58 44.93
CA LEU A 259 -8.63 -27.02 43.54
C LEU A 259 -10.10 -27.57 43.49
N SER A 260 -10.74 -27.74 42.31
CA SER A 260 -11.95 -28.60 42.04
C SER A 260 -13.29 -28.25 42.75
N SER A 261 -14.50 -28.74 42.39
CA SER A 261 -15.10 -29.26 41.12
C SER A 261 -16.63 -29.39 41.23
N GLU A 262 -17.35 -29.17 40.11
CA GLU A 262 -18.60 -29.84 39.64
C GLU A 262 -19.90 -29.96 40.48
N ALA A 263 -21.02 -29.61 39.82
CA ALA A 263 -22.40 -30.16 39.90
C ALA A 263 -23.16 -30.26 41.24
N ASN A 264 -24.33 -29.60 41.33
CA ASN A 264 -25.58 -30.20 40.80
C ASN A 264 -26.72 -29.16 40.65
N SER A 265 -27.77 -29.51 39.89
CA SER A 265 -28.95 -28.66 39.63
C SER A 265 -30.26 -29.34 40.06
N GLU A 266 -31.06 -28.67 40.89
CA GLU A 266 -32.48 -29.01 41.11
C GLU A 266 -33.21 -27.83 41.81
N ALA A 267 -33.27 -26.67 41.13
CA ALA A 267 -33.90 -25.45 41.65
C ALA A 267 -34.77 -24.73 40.60
N ASP A 268 -35.10 -25.42 39.50
CA ASP A 268 -35.64 -24.78 38.30
C ASP A 268 -37.18 -24.71 38.26
N SER A 269 -37.89 -25.44 39.15
CA SER A 269 -39.36 -25.49 39.15
C SER A 269 -40.06 -24.24 39.70
N GLU A 270 -39.37 -23.39 40.46
CA GLU A 270 -39.96 -22.14 41.02
C GLU A 270 -39.66 -20.90 40.16
N ARG A 271 -38.77 -21.03 39.17
CA ARG A 271 -38.24 -19.89 38.41
C ARG A 271 -39.03 -19.60 37.13
N GLU A 272 -39.70 -20.60 36.58
CA GLU A 272 -40.52 -20.51 35.36
C GLU A 272 -41.89 -19.89 35.64
N GLU A 273 -42.50 -20.19 36.80
CA GLU A 273 -43.78 -19.62 37.25
C GLU A 273 -43.70 -18.10 37.52
N LEU A 274 -42.53 -17.62 37.97
CA LEU A 274 -42.24 -16.19 38.15
C LEU A 274 -42.04 -15.41 36.84
N LEU A 275 -41.73 -16.07 35.73
CA LEU A 275 -41.55 -15.40 34.43
C LEU A 275 -42.88 -15.14 33.73
N ILE A 276 -43.84 -16.07 33.82
CA ILE A 276 -45.16 -15.96 33.18
C ILE A 276 -45.94 -14.76 33.76
N LEU A 277 -45.93 -14.60 35.09
CA LEU A 277 -46.61 -13.48 35.76
C LEU A 277 -46.02 -12.11 35.37
N ALA A 278 -44.72 -12.03 35.07
CA ALA A 278 -44.06 -10.80 34.64
C ALA A 278 -44.32 -10.44 33.16
N GLU A 279 -44.68 -11.42 32.33
CA GLU A 279 -45.03 -11.21 30.92
C GLU A 279 -46.50 -10.78 30.77
N GLU A 280 -47.40 -11.26 31.63
CA GLU A 280 -48.82 -10.88 31.63
C GLU A 280 -49.03 -9.42 32.09
N GLU A 281 -48.30 -8.94 33.11
CA GLU A 281 -48.37 -7.55 33.60
C GLU A 281 -47.86 -6.50 32.58
N LEU A 282 -47.05 -6.91 31.59
CA LEU A 282 -46.56 -6.05 30.50
C LEU A 282 -47.53 -5.94 29.30
N LEU A 283 -48.54 -6.82 29.20
CA LEU A 283 -49.44 -6.88 28.04
C LEU A 283 -50.76 -6.10 28.21
N GLU A 284 -51.18 -5.79 29.45
CA GLU A 284 -52.45 -5.08 29.70
C GLU A 284 -52.39 -3.55 29.50
N GLN A 285 -51.23 -2.93 29.30
CA GLN A 285 -51.10 -1.46 29.16
C GLN A 285 -51.30 -0.93 27.72
N VAL A 286 -52.17 -1.55 26.93
CA VAL A 286 -52.49 -1.10 25.55
C VAL A 286 -53.99 -0.81 25.39
N VAL A 287 -54.30 0.33 24.75
CA VAL A 287 -55.65 0.86 24.43
C VAL A 287 -56.44 1.49 25.59
N THR A 288 -56.06 2.73 25.95
CA THR A 288 -57.05 3.77 26.27
C THR A 288 -56.96 4.91 25.24
N ILE A 289 -57.96 5.00 24.35
CA ILE A 289 -58.03 6.05 23.33
C ILE A 289 -58.70 7.28 23.94
N HIS A 290 -57.90 8.30 24.24
CA HIS A 290 -58.35 9.66 24.50
C HIS A 290 -57.68 10.61 23.49
N PRO A 291 -58.32 11.73 23.11
CA PRO A 291 -57.86 12.54 21.97
C PRO A 291 -56.51 13.18 22.27
N VAL A 292 -55.53 12.94 21.41
CA VAL A 292 -54.28 13.70 21.40
C VAL A 292 -54.58 15.07 20.82
N GLU A 293 -54.60 16.07 21.69
CA GLU A 293 -54.56 17.47 21.32
C GLU A 293 -53.11 17.88 20.98
N GLU A 294 -52.99 18.88 20.13
CA GLU A 294 -51.75 19.47 19.61
C GLU A 294 -50.90 18.65 18.62
N VAL A 295 -50.46 19.36 17.58
CA VAL A 295 -49.64 18.88 16.46
C VAL A 295 -48.21 18.65 16.96
N PRO A 296 -47.48 17.61 16.53
CA PRO A 296 -46.06 17.48 16.87
C PRO A 296 -45.32 18.75 16.43
N GLU A 297 -44.58 19.37 17.37
CA GLU A 297 -43.81 20.58 17.11
C GLU A 297 -42.91 20.41 15.87
N HIS A 298 -42.70 21.49 15.12
CA HIS A 298 -41.68 21.51 14.08
C HIS A 298 -40.31 21.31 14.73
N VAL A 299 -39.81 20.07 14.71
CA VAL A 299 -38.43 19.76 15.11
C VAL A 299 -37.50 20.40 14.10
N ASP A 300 -37.05 21.62 14.41
CA ASP A 300 -36.18 22.41 13.53
C ASP A 300 -34.93 21.60 13.15
N LEU A 301 -34.78 21.34 11.85
CA LEU A 301 -33.71 20.53 11.29
C LEU A 301 -32.40 21.33 11.34
N ARG A 302 -31.60 21.07 12.37
CA ARG A 302 -30.36 21.76 12.71
C ARG A 302 -29.15 20.91 12.35
N THR A 303 -28.50 21.24 11.24
CA THR A 303 -27.12 20.81 10.96
C THR A 303 -26.15 21.54 11.89
N SER A 304 -25.35 20.82 12.68
CA SER A 304 -24.31 21.40 13.54
C SER A 304 -23.19 20.39 13.74
N ALA A 305 -21.95 20.86 13.84
CA ALA A 305 -20.81 20.00 14.14
C ALA A 305 -19.76 20.72 14.98
N GLU A 306 -19.10 19.97 15.85
CA GLU A 306 -17.86 20.36 16.51
C GLU A 306 -16.69 19.73 15.73
N VAL A 307 -15.86 20.58 15.14
CA VAL A 307 -14.64 20.18 14.42
C VAL A 307 -13.43 20.57 15.25
N TYR A 308 -12.46 19.67 15.44
CA TYR A 308 -11.24 20.01 16.18
C TYR A 308 -10.06 19.09 15.83
N PHE A 309 -8.85 19.64 15.94
CA PHE A 309 -7.61 18.89 15.86
C PHE A 309 -7.24 18.25 17.20
N ASP A 310 -6.90 16.96 17.15
CA ASP A 310 -6.02 16.30 18.10
C ASP A 310 -4.66 16.06 17.42
N TYR A 311 -3.55 16.27 18.12
CA TYR A 311 -2.22 16.22 17.48
C TYR A 311 -1.06 15.97 18.44
N THR A 312 0.00 15.36 17.90
CA THR A 312 1.31 15.20 18.53
C THR A 312 2.37 15.92 17.69
N LEU A 313 3.14 16.81 18.30
CA LEU A 313 4.31 17.45 17.67
C LEU A 313 5.59 16.76 18.14
N ILE A 314 6.24 16.05 17.22
CA ILE A 314 7.55 15.44 17.44
C ILE A 314 8.62 16.47 17.05
N HIS A 315 9.40 16.93 18.03
CA HIS A 315 10.55 17.80 17.81
C HIS A 315 11.86 17.01 17.78
N SER A 316 12.91 17.63 17.25
CA SER A 316 14.29 17.15 17.40
C SER A 316 15.20 18.32 17.75
N GLU A 317 16.25 18.05 18.53
CA GLU A 317 17.24 19.06 18.93
C GLU A 317 18.25 19.36 17.81
N SER A 318 18.33 18.50 16.80
CA SER A 318 19.12 18.73 15.59
C SER A 318 18.40 19.67 14.63
N ILE A 319 19.05 20.78 14.29
CA ILE A 319 18.56 21.80 13.33
C ILE A 319 18.31 21.21 11.93
N GLU A 320 19.00 20.13 11.58
CA GLU A 320 18.91 19.43 10.29
C GLU A 320 17.70 18.50 10.19
N LYS A 321 16.99 18.23 11.30
CA LYS A 321 15.83 17.33 11.32
C LYS A 321 14.52 18.11 11.30
N PRO A 322 13.54 17.73 10.46
CA PRO A 322 12.23 18.36 10.47
C PRO A 322 11.47 18.04 11.76
N TYR A 323 10.64 19.00 12.16
CA TYR A 323 9.53 18.78 13.08
C TYR A 323 8.48 17.96 12.35
N LEU A 324 7.93 16.94 13.02
CA LEU A 324 6.87 16.09 12.49
C LEU A 324 5.62 16.27 13.34
N LEU A 325 4.64 16.97 12.79
CA LEU A 325 3.29 17.06 13.35
C LEU A 325 2.46 15.89 12.83
N ILE A 326 1.99 15.02 13.72
CA ILE A 326 1.03 13.95 13.39
C ILE A 326 -0.32 14.37 13.99
N GLY A 327 -1.36 14.43 13.17
CA GLY A 327 -2.67 14.93 13.57
C GLY A 327 -3.84 14.03 13.18
N THR A 328 -4.95 14.28 13.86
CA THR A 328 -6.28 13.77 13.55
C THR A 328 -7.26 14.94 13.59
N LEU A 329 -8.07 15.11 12.54
CA LEU A 329 -9.19 16.04 12.55
C LEU A 329 -10.46 15.27 12.92
N GLN A 330 -11.05 15.60 14.07
CA GLN A 330 -12.30 15.05 14.56
C GLN A 330 -13.47 15.89 14.03
N VAL A 331 -14.57 15.22 13.65
CA VAL A 331 -15.82 15.83 13.20
C VAL A 331 -16.97 15.19 13.96
N LYS A 332 -17.38 15.79 15.08
CA LYS A 332 -18.55 15.35 15.85
C LYS A 332 -19.80 16.03 15.33
N ASN A 333 -20.81 15.28 14.93
CA ASN A 333 -22.14 15.81 14.65
C ASN A 333 -22.87 16.15 15.96
N THR A 334 -23.22 17.42 16.14
CA THR A 334 -24.00 17.95 17.27
C THR A 334 -25.36 18.50 16.80
N GLY A 335 -25.72 18.24 15.55
CA GLY A 335 -27.03 18.49 14.97
C GLY A 335 -28.04 17.37 15.29
N ASN A 336 -29.27 17.55 14.83
CA ASN A 336 -30.31 16.51 14.80
C ASN A 336 -30.50 15.92 13.38
N VAL A 337 -29.64 16.30 12.43
CA VAL A 337 -29.61 15.82 11.04
C VAL A 337 -28.26 15.15 10.77
N GLU A 338 -28.26 14.07 10.01
CA GLU A 338 -27.05 13.37 9.56
C GLU A 338 -26.18 14.23 8.63
N LEU A 339 -24.86 14.14 8.78
CA LEU A 339 -23.88 14.87 7.95
C LEU A 339 -23.20 13.90 6.98
N ASN A 340 -23.34 14.17 5.69
CA ASN A 340 -22.90 13.32 4.59
C ASN A 340 -21.63 13.87 3.92
N ASN A 341 -20.74 12.96 3.51
CA ASN A 341 -19.55 13.20 2.68
C ASN A 341 -18.67 14.38 3.15
N PRO A 342 -18.06 14.29 4.35
CA PRO A 342 -17.18 15.35 4.87
C PRO A 342 -15.95 15.56 3.99
N ILE A 343 -15.86 16.70 3.32
CA ILE A 343 -14.66 17.16 2.60
C ILE A 343 -13.85 18.03 3.57
N VAL A 344 -12.63 17.61 3.87
CA VAL A 344 -11.68 18.32 4.73
C VAL A 344 -10.83 19.25 3.88
N CYS A 345 -10.74 20.52 4.26
CA CYS A 345 -9.70 21.45 3.84
C CYS A 345 -8.74 21.68 4.99
N LEU A 346 -7.47 21.29 4.82
CA LEU A 346 -6.38 21.76 5.69
C LEU A 346 -5.70 22.94 5.01
N ARG A 347 -5.74 24.12 5.64
CA ARG A 347 -5.00 25.32 5.20
C ARG A 347 -3.73 25.46 6.03
N VAL A 348 -2.59 25.62 5.38
CA VAL A 348 -1.28 25.75 6.03
C VAL A 348 -0.55 27.01 5.58
N SER A 349 0.10 27.68 6.53
CA SER A 349 0.86 28.91 6.27
C SER A 349 2.17 28.94 7.10
N PRO A 350 3.31 29.39 6.53
CA PRO A 350 3.54 29.69 5.11
C PRO A 350 3.59 28.41 4.23
N VAL A 351 3.20 28.56 2.96
CA VAL A 351 2.91 27.47 2.01
C VAL A 351 4.16 26.67 1.59
N ASP A 352 5.30 27.36 1.49
CA ASP A 352 6.58 26.82 1.01
C ASP A 352 7.34 25.98 2.05
N SER A 353 6.97 26.11 3.33
CA SER A 353 7.77 25.68 4.47
C SER A 353 7.38 24.32 5.05
N ILE A 354 6.36 23.67 4.47
CA ILE A 354 5.72 22.47 4.99
C ILE A 354 5.60 21.38 3.93
N LYS A 355 5.61 20.11 4.35
CA LYS A 355 5.37 18.94 3.51
C LYS A 355 4.28 18.08 4.12
N MET A 356 3.16 17.88 3.40
CA MET A 356 2.02 17.09 3.88
C MET A 356 2.15 15.62 3.45
N GLY A 357 1.72 14.70 4.30
CA GLY A 357 1.74 13.24 4.09
C GLY A 357 0.78 12.51 5.03
N GLY A 358 0.94 11.19 5.13
CA GLY A 358 0.02 10.31 5.87
C GLY A 358 -0.85 9.47 4.94
N GLN A 359 -2.01 9.03 5.41
CA GLN A 359 -2.87 8.06 4.70
C GLN A 359 -3.87 8.73 3.72
N VAL A 360 -3.35 9.59 2.82
CA VAL A 360 -4.12 10.26 1.76
C VAL A 360 -3.62 9.86 0.38
N LEU A 361 -4.51 9.32 -0.46
CA LEU A 361 -4.16 8.86 -1.81
C LEU A 361 -4.39 9.94 -2.89
N PRO A 362 -3.48 10.10 -3.87
CA PRO A 362 -3.79 10.76 -5.14
C PRO A 362 -4.97 10.08 -5.85
N PRO A 363 -5.86 10.80 -6.54
CA PRO A 363 -7.08 10.22 -7.14
C PRO A 363 -6.81 9.01 -8.03
N LYS A 364 -5.76 9.10 -8.86
CA LYS A 364 -5.31 8.06 -9.80
C LYS A 364 -4.69 6.81 -9.15
N LEU A 365 -4.49 6.80 -7.83
CA LEU A 365 -3.96 5.64 -7.08
C LEU A 365 -5.02 4.99 -6.18
N VAL A 366 -6.25 5.51 -6.13
CA VAL A 366 -7.34 4.95 -5.32
C VAL A 366 -7.67 3.51 -5.75
N GLU A 367 -7.75 3.24 -7.05
CA GLU A 367 -8.08 1.91 -7.59
C GLU A 367 -7.00 0.84 -7.32
N THR A 368 -5.76 1.25 -7.05
CA THR A 368 -4.59 0.35 -6.94
C THR A 368 -3.97 0.30 -5.54
N MET A 369 -4.27 1.27 -4.66
CA MET A 369 -3.64 1.40 -3.33
C MET A 369 -4.62 1.65 -2.17
N ALA A 370 -5.92 1.78 -2.40
CA ALA A 370 -6.89 1.95 -1.30
C ALA A 370 -7.07 0.67 -0.48
N VAL A 371 -7.23 0.83 0.84
CA VAL A 371 -7.31 -0.30 1.77
C VAL A 371 -8.67 -1.00 1.62
N GLN A 372 -8.66 -2.29 1.32
CA GLN A 372 -9.89 -3.10 1.31
C GLN A 372 -10.39 -3.33 2.74
N GLY A 373 -11.47 -2.63 3.10
CA GLY A 373 -12.27 -2.91 4.28
C GLY A 373 -13.43 -3.86 3.96
N THR A 374 -14.15 -4.29 5.00
CA THR A 374 -15.34 -5.16 4.90
C THR A 374 -16.50 -4.59 4.07
N SER A 375 -16.48 -3.29 3.77
CA SER A 375 -17.48 -2.58 2.96
C SER A 375 -16.96 -2.07 1.60
N GLY A 376 -15.72 -2.43 1.20
CA GLY A 376 -15.06 -1.89 0.00
C GLY A 376 -13.84 -1.03 0.34
N LEU A 377 -13.47 -0.12 -0.57
CA LEU A 377 -12.27 0.70 -0.45
C LEU A 377 -12.43 1.78 0.63
N LYS A 378 -11.64 1.70 1.70
CA LYS A 378 -11.60 2.67 2.80
C LYS A 378 -10.33 3.52 2.77
N GLY A 379 -10.45 4.72 3.34
CA GLY A 379 -9.37 5.72 3.44
C GLY A 379 -9.79 7.06 2.85
N TRP A 380 -8.81 7.96 2.76
CA TRP A 380 -8.98 9.33 2.29
C TRP A 380 -8.18 9.55 1.00
N LYS A 381 -8.67 10.45 0.15
CA LYS A 381 -8.03 10.85 -1.11
C LYS A 381 -8.00 12.36 -1.24
N TYR A 382 -7.10 12.90 -2.04
CA TYR A 382 -7.23 14.28 -2.50
C TYR A 382 -8.48 14.43 -3.37
N LEU A 383 -9.12 15.60 -3.31
CA LEU A 383 -10.38 15.85 -4.01
C LEU A 383 -10.18 15.96 -5.53
N GLU A 384 -9.16 16.72 -5.94
CA GLU A 384 -8.92 17.09 -7.34
C GLU A 384 -7.60 16.53 -7.87
N ASP A 385 -7.48 16.48 -9.20
CA ASP A 385 -6.43 15.75 -9.90
C ASP A 385 -5.09 16.53 -9.94
N ASP A 386 -5.17 17.85 -9.77
CA ASP A 386 -4.12 18.86 -9.67
C ASP A 386 -3.88 19.37 -8.24
N TRP A 387 -4.39 18.65 -7.21
CA TRP A 387 -4.27 19.00 -5.78
C TRP A 387 -2.90 19.53 -5.34
N PHE A 388 -1.81 19.02 -5.93
CA PHE A 388 -0.45 19.46 -5.62
C PHE A 388 -0.18 20.90 -6.06
N ALA A 389 -0.72 21.34 -7.21
CA ALA A 389 -0.60 22.72 -7.67
C ALA A 389 -1.42 23.67 -6.76
N GLN A 390 -2.63 23.27 -6.39
CA GLN A 390 -3.50 24.04 -5.49
C GLN A 390 -2.86 24.18 -4.09
N ALA A 391 -2.28 23.11 -3.56
CA ALA A 391 -1.53 23.12 -2.32
C ALA A 391 -0.31 24.06 -2.38
N MET A 392 0.43 24.11 -3.49
CA MET A 392 1.59 24.99 -3.67
C MET A 392 1.23 26.44 -3.97
N GLU A 393 0.05 26.73 -4.52
CA GLU A 393 -0.44 28.10 -4.76
C GLU A 393 -1.11 28.71 -3.51
N ARG A 394 -1.92 27.92 -2.78
CA ARG A 394 -2.83 28.43 -1.74
C ARG A 394 -2.53 27.94 -0.33
N GLY A 395 -1.72 26.88 -0.18
CA GLY A 395 -1.56 26.17 1.08
C GLY A 395 -2.76 25.31 1.47
N GLU A 396 -3.69 25.05 0.56
CA GLU A 396 -4.93 24.32 0.81
C GLU A 396 -4.84 22.87 0.33
N TYR A 397 -5.07 21.92 1.23
CA TYR A 397 -5.20 20.50 0.93
C TYR A 397 -6.66 20.08 1.04
N TRP A 398 -7.31 19.94 -0.11
CA TRP A 398 -8.68 19.47 -0.24
C TRP A 398 -8.73 17.93 -0.31
N ILE A 399 -9.37 17.32 0.68
CA ILE A 399 -9.32 15.87 0.98
C ILE A 399 -10.75 15.36 1.19
N ALA A 400 -11.09 14.23 0.57
CA ALA A 400 -12.42 13.61 0.67
C ALA A 400 -12.29 12.10 0.99
N PRO A 401 -13.31 11.48 1.60
CA PRO A 401 -13.31 10.03 1.80
C PRO A 401 -13.39 9.30 0.45
N ILE A 402 -12.85 8.08 0.39
CA ILE A 402 -12.81 7.25 -0.82
C ILE A 402 -14.17 6.63 -1.13
N GLN A 403 -14.85 6.12 -0.10
CA GLN A 403 -16.25 5.69 -0.13
C GLN A 403 -17.16 6.80 0.45
N PRO A 404 -18.47 6.80 0.17
CA PRO A 404 -19.42 7.63 0.91
C PRO A 404 -19.32 7.40 2.42
N VAL A 405 -19.50 8.47 3.17
CA VAL A 405 -19.42 8.50 4.64
C VAL A 405 -20.60 9.32 5.17
N SER A 406 -21.26 8.81 6.21
CA SER A 406 -22.35 9.49 6.90
C SER A 406 -22.06 9.53 8.39
N ILE A 407 -22.35 10.67 9.02
CA ILE A 407 -22.13 10.94 10.44
C ILE A 407 -23.50 11.20 11.09
N PRO A 408 -24.13 10.20 11.73
CA PRO A 408 -25.40 10.39 12.43
C PRO A 408 -25.30 11.40 13.58
N PRO A 409 -26.43 11.93 14.10
CA PRO A 409 -26.45 12.75 15.32
C PRO A 409 -25.65 12.12 16.47
N GLU A 410 -24.96 12.96 17.25
CA GLU A 410 -24.03 12.60 18.35
C GLU A 410 -22.88 11.63 17.98
N SER A 411 -22.68 11.33 16.69
CA SER A 411 -21.58 10.50 16.20
C SER A 411 -20.35 11.33 15.82
N THR A 412 -19.17 10.71 15.85
CA THR A 412 -17.90 11.35 15.44
C THR A 412 -17.22 10.54 14.34
N GLU A 413 -16.80 11.21 13.27
CA GLU A 413 -15.90 10.66 12.24
C GLU A 413 -14.53 11.36 12.32
N ALA A 414 -13.47 10.69 11.89
CA ALA A 414 -12.10 11.15 12.10
C ALA A 414 -11.21 11.02 10.84
N PHE A 415 -10.69 12.15 10.35
CA PHE A 415 -9.57 12.13 9.41
C PHE A 415 -8.26 11.94 10.19
N GLN A 416 -7.86 10.68 10.36
CA GLN A 416 -6.74 10.27 11.21
C GLN A 416 -5.39 10.23 10.46
N ASN A 417 -4.30 10.35 11.23
CA ASN A 417 -2.92 10.12 10.79
C ASN A 417 -2.47 10.97 9.60
N PHE A 418 -2.95 12.23 9.51
CA PHE A 418 -2.32 13.22 8.64
C PHE A 418 -0.98 13.64 9.23
N GLN A 419 0.00 13.96 8.37
CA GLN A 419 1.35 14.31 8.78
C GLN A 419 1.79 15.60 8.11
N ILE A 420 2.38 16.51 8.86
CA ILE A 420 2.94 17.77 8.35
C ILE A 420 4.37 17.88 8.87
N SER A 421 5.33 17.79 7.94
CA SER A 421 6.77 17.86 8.21
C SER A 421 7.33 19.23 7.82
N PHE A 422 8.01 19.92 8.73
CA PHE A 422 8.52 21.28 8.50
C PHE A 422 9.85 21.53 9.19
N MET A 423 10.67 22.42 8.62
CA MET A 423 11.94 22.82 9.23
C MET A 423 11.72 23.92 10.29
N LYS A 424 12.67 24.07 11.23
CA LYS A 424 12.69 25.21 12.14
C LYS A 424 12.68 26.52 11.34
N GLN A 425 11.75 27.42 11.68
CA GLN A 425 11.66 28.73 11.04
C GLN A 425 12.63 29.74 11.69
N GLU A 426 12.85 30.87 11.01
CA GLU A 426 13.54 32.02 11.59
C GLU A 426 12.77 32.56 12.81
N ALA A 427 13.49 33.18 13.76
CA ALA A 427 12.90 33.64 15.02
C ALA A 427 11.71 34.59 14.80
N GLY A 428 10.58 34.30 15.44
CA GLY A 428 9.34 35.07 15.28
C GLY A 428 8.51 34.75 14.02
N LYS A 429 8.97 33.83 13.15
CA LYS A 429 8.11 33.12 12.20
C LYS A 429 7.55 31.84 12.84
N GLY A 430 6.51 31.29 12.25
CA GLY A 430 5.89 30.04 12.72
C GLY A 430 5.02 29.40 11.65
N ILE A 431 4.74 28.12 11.85
CA ILE A 431 3.79 27.34 11.03
C ILE A 431 2.41 27.40 11.68
N VAL A 432 1.38 27.65 10.88
CA VAL A 432 -0.02 27.61 11.30
C VAL A 432 -0.80 26.63 10.42
N VAL A 433 -1.58 25.74 11.03
CA VAL A 433 -2.49 24.79 10.37
C VAL A 433 -3.91 25.06 10.86
N GLU A 434 -4.82 25.30 9.92
CA GLU A 434 -6.24 25.57 10.15
C GLU A 434 -7.08 24.53 9.38
N GLY A 435 -8.26 24.20 9.90
CA GLY A 435 -9.15 23.20 9.32
C GLY A 435 -10.54 23.77 9.04
N VAL A 436 -11.12 23.38 7.92
CA VAL A 436 -12.55 23.58 7.59
C VAL A 436 -13.08 22.28 7.01
N VAL A 437 -14.31 21.89 7.38
CA VAL A 437 -14.99 20.72 6.84
C VAL A 437 -16.27 21.15 6.15
N LEU A 438 -16.46 20.71 4.90
CA LEU A 438 -17.69 20.90 4.13
C LEU A 438 -18.48 19.58 4.15
N CYS A 439 -19.78 19.62 4.45
CA CYS A 439 -20.66 18.45 4.42
C CYS A 439 -21.89 18.70 3.55
N ASN A 440 -22.67 17.65 3.28
CA ASN A 440 -23.93 17.67 2.53
C ASN A 440 -23.75 18.38 1.18
N ASP A 441 -22.90 17.81 0.32
CA ASP A 441 -22.56 18.34 -1.01
C ASP A 441 -22.14 19.82 -1.00
N GLN A 442 -21.34 20.18 0.02
CA GLN A 442 -20.79 21.51 0.30
C GLN A 442 -21.82 22.58 0.71
N THR A 443 -23.06 22.21 1.02
CA THR A 443 -24.10 23.16 1.46
C THR A 443 -23.89 23.69 2.88
N VAL A 444 -23.19 22.95 3.74
CA VAL A 444 -22.85 23.37 5.11
C VAL A 444 -21.35 23.26 5.36
N HIS A 445 -20.81 24.17 6.18
CA HIS A 445 -19.38 24.22 6.49
C HIS A 445 -19.13 24.49 7.98
N PHE A 446 -18.07 23.87 8.51
CA PHE A 446 -17.69 23.94 9.92
C PHE A 446 -16.18 24.18 10.03
N SER A 447 -15.79 25.31 10.60
CA SER A 447 -14.38 25.61 10.92
C SER A 447 -13.94 24.84 12.15
N ALA A 448 -12.65 24.47 12.21
CA ALA A 448 -12.07 23.86 13.40
C ALA A 448 -12.07 24.84 14.60
N ASN A 449 -12.54 24.37 15.75
CA ASN A 449 -12.62 25.10 17.02
C ASN A 449 -11.23 25.47 17.57
N ASN A 450 -10.17 24.78 17.12
CA ASN A 450 -8.78 25.08 17.37
C ASN A 450 -7.97 25.12 16.06
N ARG A 451 -6.80 25.74 16.13
CA ARG A 451 -5.77 25.70 15.09
C ARG A 451 -4.45 25.25 15.70
N ILE A 452 -3.59 24.64 14.91
CA ILE A 452 -2.26 24.25 15.35
C ILE A 452 -1.30 25.39 14.98
N ALA A 453 -0.51 25.87 15.94
CA ALA A 453 0.45 26.95 15.72
C ALA A 453 1.78 26.62 16.41
N VAL A 454 2.89 26.71 15.67
CA VAL A 454 4.24 26.37 16.13
C VAL A 454 5.20 27.50 15.77
N SER A 455 5.72 28.19 16.79
CA SER A 455 6.59 29.38 16.66
C SER A 455 7.99 29.10 17.19
N PHE A 456 8.98 29.89 16.73
CA PHE A 456 10.41 29.59 16.86
C PHE A 456 11.30 30.74 17.31
#